data_AF-A0A7G2DPA4-F1
#
_entry.id   AF-A0A7G2DPA4-F1
#
_cell.length_a   1.000
_cell.length_b   1.000
_cell.length_c   1.000
_cell.angle_alpha   90.00
_cell.angle_beta   90.00
_cell.angle_gamma   90.00
#
_symmetry.space_group_name_H-M   'P 1'
#
loop_
_entity.id
_entity.type
_entity.pdbx_description
1 polymer ?
#
loop_
_entity_poly.entity_id
_entity_poly.type
_entity_poly.pdbx_seq_one_letter_code
_entity_poly.pdbx_strand_id
1 'polypeptide(L)'
;MRDALLGALDAGAVCVNVDLAHAGQQAKLEPDTPYGDALGVGAGRNWAHVNSIAYDAKDDSIILSSRHQGIVKIGRDKQVKWILAPSKGWNKQLASKLLKPVDDHGKPLTCDENGKCKDTDFDFTYTQHTAWLSSKGTLTVFDNGDGRGLEQPALPTMKYSRFVEYKIDEKKGTVQQVWEYGKERGYDFYSPITSVVEYQKDRDTMFGFGGSINLFDVGKPTVGKLNEIDYKTKEVKVEIDVLSDKPNQTHYRALLVHPTQMFK
;
A
#
# COMPACT_ATOMS: atom_id res chain seq x y z
N MET A 1 -12.66 18.09 -1.69
CA MET A 1 -12.33 16.67 -1.44
C MET A 1 -10.81 16.53 -1.50
N ARG A 2 -10.22 15.62 -0.73
CA ARG A 2 -8.76 15.46 -0.70
C ARG A 2 -8.25 14.87 -2.02
N ASP A 3 -7.31 15.57 -2.63
CA ASP A 3 -6.63 15.22 -3.90
C ASP A 3 -5.11 15.10 -3.76
N ALA A 4 -4.58 15.27 -2.54
CA ALA A 4 -3.15 15.36 -2.26
C ALA A 4 -2.32 14.19 -2.81
N LEU A 5 -2.86 12.96 -2.82
CA LEU A 5 -2.21 11.81 -3.47
C LEU A 5 -2.64 11.66 -4.94
N LEU A 6 -3.89 11.98 -5.29
CA LEU A 6 -4.42 11.86 -6.65
C LEU A 6 -3.58 12.64 -7.67
N GLY A 7 -3.16 13.85 -7.32
CA GLY A 7 -2.31 14.69 -8.19
C GLY A 7 -0.83 14.31 -8.20
N ALA A 8 -0.42 13.28 -7.45
CA ALA A 8 0.96 12.81 -7.34
C ALA A 8 1.17 11.42 -7.96
N LEU A 9 0.14 10.82 -8.56
CA LEU A 9 0.19 9.48 -9.13
C LEU A 9 0.92 9.44 -10.47
N ASP A 10 1.44 8.26 -10.82
CA ASP A 10 1.86 7.94 -12.17
C ASP A 10 0.64 7.76 -13.07
N ALA A 11 0.53 8.55 -14.14
CA ALA A 11 -0.57 8.48 -15.08
C ALA A 11 -0.62 7.13 -15.83
N GLY A 12 0.52 6.43 -15.93
CA GLY A 12 0.61 5.16 -16.65
C GLY A 12 0.10 3.94 -15.88
N ALA A 13 -0.22 4.07 -14.58
CA ALA A 13 -0.79 2.96 -13.81
C ALA A 13 -1.83 3.42 -12.77
N VAL A 14 -3.10 3.15 -13.07
CA VAL A 14 -4.21 3.30 -12.14
C VAL A 14 -4.85 1.92 -11.93
N CYS A 15 -4.24 1.14 -11.03
CA CYS A 15 -4.54 -0.29 -10.88
C CYS A 15 -4.37 -1.02 -12.22
N VAL A 16 -5.33 -1.85 -12.65
CA VAL A 16 -5.24 -2.63 -13.89
C VAL A 16 -5.41 -1.82 -15.17
N ASN A 17 -5.76 -0.53 -15.09
CA ASN A 17 -5.75 0.37 -16.24
C ASN A 17 -4.33 0.90 -16.44
N VAL A 18 -3.63 0.31 -17.42
CA VAL A 18 -2.24 0.62 -17.75
C VAL A 18 -2.18 1.44 -19.03
N ASP A 19 -1.53 2.60 -18.96
CA ASP A 19 -1.27 3.47 -20.10
C ASP A 19 0.23 3.66 -20.28
N LEU A 20 0.82 2.83 -21.14
CA LEU A 20 2.27 2.85 -21.39
C LEU A 20 2.74 4.13 -22.09
N ALA A 21 1.87 4.88 -22.77
CA ALA A 21 2.25 6.10 -23.46
C ALA A 21 2.53 7.26 -22.48
N HIS A 22 1.95 7.19 -21.27
CA HIS A 22 2.08 8.22 -20.24
C HIS A 22 2.76 7.71 -18.96
N ALA A 23 3.41 6.54 -19.00
CA ALA A 23 4.15 5.98 -17.87
C ALA A 23 5.26 6.91 -17.39
N GLY A 24 5.37 7.07 -16.07
CA GLY A 24 6.32 7.96 -15.40
C GLY A 24 5.89 9.43 -15.40
N GLN A 25 4.80 9.81 -16.08
CA GLN A 25 4.28 11.17 -16.03
C GLN A 25 3.40 11.36 -14.80
N GLN A 26 3.58 12.47 -14.10
CA GLN A 26 2.71 12.82 -12.98
C GLN A 26 1.30 13.16 -13.48
N ALA A 27 0.29 12.57 -12.85
CA ALA A 27 -1.11 12.79 -13.18
C ALA A 27 -1.49 14.27 -13.00
N LYS A 28 -2.09 14.85 -14.02
CA LYS A 28 -2.70 16.18 -13.96
C LYS A 28 -4.21 16.04 -13.84
N LEU A 29 -4.77 16.50 -12.73
CA LEU A 29 -6.21 16.46 -12.49
C LEU A 29 -6.89 17.62 -13.22
N GLU A 30 -7.94 17.33 -13.97
CA GLU A 30 -8.76 18.34 -14.64
C GLU A 30 -10.17 18.39 -14.03
N PRO A 31 -10.73 19.58 -13.73
CA PRO A 31 -12.02 19.72 -13.04
C PRO A 31 -13.21 19.21 -13.86
N ASP A 32 -13.08 19.18 -15.18
CA ASP A 32 -14.06 18.75 -16.16
C ASP A 32 -13.87 17.29 -16.64
N THR A 33 -12.95 16.53 -16.01
CA THR A 33 -12.78 15.09 -16.27
C THR A 33 -14.15 14.40 -16.26
N PRO A 34 -14.57 13.68 -17.32
CA PRO A 34 -15.87 13.02 -17.35
C PRO A 34 -16.06 12.03 -16.19
N TYR A 35 -17.32 11.73 -15.85
CA TYR A 35 -17.60 10.62 -14.93
C TYR A 35 -17.20 9.29 -15.56
N GLY A 36 -16.69 8.37 -14.74
CA GLY A 36 -16.19 7.07 -15.17
C GLY A 36 -15.04 6.57 -14.32
N ASP A 37 -14.39 5.50 -14.78
CA ASP A 37 -13.16 4.99 -14.17
C ASP A 37 -11.95 5.84 -14.59
N ALA A 38 -11.94 7.07 -14.08
CA ALA A 38 -10.88 8.05 -14.30
C ALA A 38 -10.43 8.64 -12.96
N LEU A 39 -9.13 8.98 -12.86
CA LEU A 39 -8.62 9.73 -11.73
C LEU A 39 -9.34 11.07 -11.62
N GLY A 40 -9.77 11.42 -10.41
CA GLY A 40 -10.45 12.67 -10.16
C GLY A 40 -11.16 12.68 -8.82
N VAL A 41 -11.60 13.86 -8.39
CA VAL A 41 -12.37 14.05 -7.17
C VAL A 41 -13.87 13.87 -7.42
N GLY A 42 -14.60 13.47 -6.38
CA GLY A 42 -16.06 13.38 -6.40
C GLY A 42 -16.63 12.01 -6.73
N ALA A 43 -17.86 11.78 -6.26
CA ALA A 43 -18.62 10.59 -6.61
C ALA A 43 -18.82 10.53 -8.13
N GLY A 44 -18.69 9.33 -8.70
CA GLY A 44 -18.68 9.12 -10.15
C GLY A 44 -17.29 9.16 -10.79
N ARG A 45 -16.23 9.38 -10.00
CA ARG A 45 -14.82 9.24 -10.42
C ARG A 45 -14.05 8.32 -9.47
N ASN A 46 -12.84 7.93 -9.85
CA ASN A 46 -11.99 7.02 -9.08
C ASN A 46 -11.24 7.74 -7.94
N TRP A 47 -11.98 8.41 -7.05
CA TRP A 47 -11.40 9.27 -6.01
C TRP A 47 -10.81 8.49 -4.82
N ALA A 48 -11.29 7.27 -4.55
CA ALA A 48 -10.88 6.46 -3.41
C ALA A 48 -10.10 5.22 -3.82
N HIS A 49 -10.63 4.45 -4.79
CA HIS A 49 -10.05 3.18 -5.21
C HIS A 49 -9.79 2.23 -4.01
N VAL A 50 -10.85 1.80 -3.33
CA VAL A 50 -10.72 0.84 -2.22
C VAL A 50 -10.38 -0.54 -2.79
N ASN A 51 -9.29 -1.14 -2.30
CA ASN A 51 -8.73 -2.38 -2.86
C ASN A 51 -8.49 -3.50 -1.83
N SER A 52 -8.71 -3.24 -0.54
CA SER A 52 -8.72 -4.28 0.50
C SER A 52 -9.68 -3.97 1.63
N ILE A 53 -10.14 -5.03 2.27
CA ILE A 53 -11.02 -5.02 3.44
C ILE A 53 -10.46 -6.03 4.43
N ALA A 54 -10.39 -5.65 5.71
CA ALA A 54 -10.23 -6.56 6.83
C ALA A 54 -11.32 -6.26 7.87
N TYR A 55 -11.92 -7.31 8.42
CA TYR A 55 -12.86 -7.20 9.52
C TYR A 55 -12.11 -7.32 10.85
N ASP A 56 -12.34 -6.40 11.79
CA ASP A 56 -11.85 -6.48 13.15
C ASP A 56 -12.99 -6.93 14.08
N ALA A 57 -12.91 -8.20 14.49
CA ALA A 57 -13.91 -8.80 15.35
C ALA A 57 -13.90 -8.25 16.79
N LYS A 58 -12.83 -7.56 17.22
CA LYS A 58 -12.72 -7.06 18.60
C LYS A 58 -13.66 -5.89 18.88
N ASP A 59 -14.04 -5.13 17.86
CA ASP A 59 -14.88 -3.94 17.99
C ASP A 59 -15.92 -3.77 16.86
N ASP A 60 -16.20 -4.85 16.11
CA ASP A 60 -17.16 -4.89 14.99
C ASP A 60 -16.93 -3.76 13.97
N SER A 61 -15.72 -3.70 13.45
CA SER A 61 -15.30 -2.65 12.53
C SER A 61 -14.59 -3.20 11.29
N ILE A 62 -14.32 -2.32 10.34
CA ILE A 62 -13.60 -2.66 9.11
C ILE A 62 -12.38 -1.76 8.93
N ILE A 63 -11.29 -2.34 8.46
CA ILE A 63 -10.09 -1.65 8.00
C ILE A 63 -10.07 -1.72 6.48
N LEU A 64 -9.86 -0.57 5.85
CA LEU A 64 -9.90 -0.40 4.40
C LEU A 64 -8.58 0.18 3.90
N SER A 65 -8.06 -0.40 2.82
CA SER A 65 -7.03 0.24 2.01
C SER A 65 -7.70 1.00 0.86
N SER A 66 -7.53 2.31 0.83
CA SER A 66 -7.88 3.18 -0.29
C SER A 66 -6.60 3.59 -1.00
N ARG A 67 -6.40 3.13 -2.24
CA ARG A 67 -5.17 3.40 -3.01
C ARG A 67 -4.88 4.90 -3.09
N HIS A 68 -5.93 5.73 -3.22
CA HIS A 68 -5.78 7.16 -3.46
C HIS A 68 -5.90 8.02 -2.20
N GLN A 69 -6.19 7.43 -1.03
CA GLN A 69 -6.40 8.21 0.20
C GLN A 69 -5.58 7.74 1.41
N GLY A 70 -5.18 6.48 1.47
CA GLY A 70 -4.48 5.87 2.60
C GLY A 70 -5.29 4.74 3.23
N ILE A 71 -5.01 4.41 4.49
CA ILE A 71 -5.66 3.32 5.22
C ILE A 71 -6.57 3.90 6.30
N VAL A 72 -7.77 3.36 6.44
CA VAL A 72 -8.75 3.85 7.43
C VAL A 72 -9.41 2.71 8.18
N LYS A 73 -9.76 2.93 9.46
CA LYS A 73 -10.68 2.08 10.21
C LYS A 73 -12.02 2.78 10.40
N ILE A 74 -13.10 2.08 10.10
CA ILE A 74 -14.48 2.58 10.21
C ILE A 74 -15.29 1.62 11.07
N GLY A 75 -15.96 2.14 12.10
CA GLY A 75 -16.81 1.33 12.97
C GLY A 75 -18.15 0.97 12.32
N ARG A 76 -18.86 0.00 12.91
CA ARG A 76 -20.26 -0.30 12.56
C ARG A 76 -21.16 0.94 12.55
N ASP A 77 -20.88 1.88 13.44
CA ASP A 77 -21.50 3.21 13.60
C ASP A 77 -21.20 4.19 12.45
N LYS A 78 -20.45 3.77 11.43
CA LYS A 78 -20.03 4.58 10.28
C LYS A 78 -19.09 5.75 10.63
N GLN A 79 -18.51 5.74 11.84
CA GLN A 79 -17.55 6.75 12.26
C GLN A 79 -16.12 6.29 11.94
N VAL A 80 -15.32 7.21 11.41
CA VAL A 80 -13.87 6.99 11.25
C VAL A 80 -13.22 6.92 12.62
N LYS A 81 -12.58 5.78 12.91
CA LYS A 81 -11.88 5.53 14.17
C LYS A 81 -10.45 6.07 14.11
N TRP A 82 -9.73 5.75 13.04
CA TRP A 82 -8.39 6.29 12.76
C TRP A 82 -8.07 6.27 11.27
N ILE A 83 -7.03 7.01 10.89
CA ILE A 83 -6.49 7.12 9.53
C ILE A 83 -4.97 6.97 9.60
N LEU A 84 -4.39 6.14 8.74
CA LEU A 84 -2.95 6.04 8.50
C LEU A 84 -2.66 6.57 7.09
N ALA A 85 -2.21 7.83 7.02
CA ALA A 85 -1.88 8.54 5.78
C ALA A 85 -1.03 9.79 6.09
N PRO A 86 -0.32 10.36 5.10
CA PRO A 86 0.23 11.71 5.19
C PRO A 86 -0.85 12.75 5.52
N SER A 87 -0.48 13.80 6.25
CA SER A 87 -1.45 14.74 6.83
C SER A 87 -1.98 15.80 5.84
N LYS A 88 -1.34 15.98 4.69
CA LYS A 88 -1.77 16.94 3.66
C LYS A 88 -3.17 16.67 3.14
N GLY A 89 -3.95 17.74 3.02
CA GLY A 89 -5.28 17.76 2.37
C GLY A 89 -6.44 17.19 3.19
N TRP A 90 -6.22 16.72 4.41
CA TRP A 90 -7.30 16.29 5.30
C TRP A 90 -8.04 17.48 5.90
N ASN A 91 -9.38 17.46 5.86
CA ASN A 91 -10.19 18.47 6.53
C ASN A 91 -10.08 18.33 8.06
N LYS A 92 -10.50 19.36 8.81
CA LYS A 92 -10.39 19.40 10.28
C LYS A 92 -11.00 18.18 10.98
N GLN A 93 -12.14 17.67 10.50
CA GLN A 93 -12.83 16.54 11.11
C GLN A 93 -12.02 15.25 10.97
N LEU A 94 -11.53 14.94 9.77
CA LEU A 94 -10.77 13.72 9.48
C LEU A 94 -9.32 13.83 9.93
N ALA A 95 -8.72 15.02 9.89
CA ALA A 95 -7.37 15.26 10.39
C ALA A 95 -7.22 14.91 11.88
N SER A 96 -8.29 15.09 12.67
CA SER A 96 -8.31 14.66 14.08
C SER A 96 -8.20 13.14 14.29
N LYS A 97 -8.37 12.35 13.22
CA LYS A 97 -8.30 10.89 13.23
C LYS A 97 -6.97 10.34 12.69
N LEU A 98 -6.06 11.20 12.24
CA LEU A 98 -4.74 10.77 11.80
C LEU A 98 -3.94 10.18 12.96
N LEU A 99 -3.38 8.99 12.74
CA LEU A 99 -2.46 8.36 13.69
C LEU A 99 -1.14 9.11 13.71
N LYS A 100 -0.58 9.26 14.91
CA LYS A 100 0.71 9.93 15.12
C LYS A 100 1.84 8.91 15.12
N PRO A 101 2.85 9.03 14.24
CA PRO A 101 3.97 8.12 14.21
C PRO A 101 4.82 8.25 15.48
N VAL A 102 5.26 7.12 16.03
CA VAL A 102 6.13 7.03 17.21
C VAL A 102 7.26 6.03 16.99
N ASP A 103 8.37 6.22 17.69
CA ASP A 103 9.49 5.27 17.73
C ASP A 103 9.18 4.03 18.62
N ASP A 104 10.17 3.16 18.79
CA ASP A 104 10.09 1.95 19.61
C ASP A 104 9.97 2.20 21.12
N HIS A 105 10.25 3.43 21.56
CA HIS A 105 10.05 3.91 22.91
C HIS A 105 8.75 4.72 23.07
N GLY A 106 7.96 4.88 22.00
CA GLY A 106 6.71 5.62 22.01
C GLY A 106 6.87 7.14 21.95
N LYS A 107 8.06 7.64 21.62
CA LYS A 107 8.31 9.07 21.41
C LYS A 107 7.79 9.50 20.03
N PRO A 108 7.12 10.66 19.91
CA PRO A 108 6.64 11.16 18.63
C PRO A 108 7.76 11.35 17.60
N LEU A 109 7.50 10.91 16.38
CA LEU A 109 8.35 11.16 15.22
C LEU A 109 7.94 12.47 14.54
N THR A 110 8.91 13.16 13.95
CA THR A 110 8.67 14.42 13.21
C THR A 110 8.58 14.11 11.73
N CYS A 111 7.38 14.25 11.16
CA CYS A 111 7.12 14.09 9.73
C CYS A 111 6.47 15.35 9.17
N ASP A 112 6.78 15.69 7.92
CA ASP A 112 6.10 16.77 7.21
C ASP A 112 4.70 16.36 6.72
N GLU A 113 3.98 17.29 6.10
CA GLU A 113 2.62 17.02 5.61
C GLU A 113 2.56 16.00 4.47
N ASN A 114 3.67 15.82 3.75
CA ASN A 114 3.82 14.88 2.66
C ASN A 114 4.18 13.46 3.15
N GLY A 115 4.48 13.31 4.45
CA GLY A 115 4.78 12.04 5.09
C GLY A 115 6.27 11.74 5.21
N LYS A 116 7.17 12.67 4.82
CA LYS A 116 8.62 12.47 5.00
C LYS A 116 8.99 12.67 6.46
N CYS A 117 9.52 11.63 7.10
CA CYS A 117 9.92 11.64 8.50
C CYS A 117 11.44 11.81 8.66
N LYS A 118 11.87 12.53 9.71
CA LYS A 118 13.29 12.78 9.99
C LYS A 118 13.85 11.74 10.95
N ASP A 119 15.10 11.33 10.69
CA ASP A 119 15.92 10.49 11.59
C ASP A 119 15.23 9.17 12.00
N THR A 120 14.52 8.54 11.06
CA THR A 120 13.75 7.30 11.30
C THR A 120 13.53 6.53 9.99
N ASP A 121 13.32 5.22 10.10
CA ASP A 121 12.87 4.36 9.00
C ASP A 121 11.35 4.34 8.82
N PHE A 122 10.60 4.97 9.74
CA PHE A 122 9.16 5.11 9.59
C PHE A 122 8.84 5.87 8.29
N ASP A 123 8.01 5.24 7.46
CA ASP A 123 7.33 5.93 6.36
C ASP A 123 5.89 5.42 6.29
N PHE A 124 5.00 6.27 5.79
CA PHE A 124 3.63 5.89 5.47
C PHE A 124 3.60 4.97 4.24
N THR A 125 2.39 4.52 3.90
CA THR A 125 2.16 3.74 2.69
C THR A 125 1.52 4.60 1.61
N TYR A 126 1.87 4.36 0.35
CA TYR A 126 1.37 5.11 -0.79
C TYR A 126 0.90 4.12 -1.85
N THR A 127 -0.29 4.36 -2.40
CA THR A 127 -0.94 3.48 -3.39
C THR A 127 -1.03 2.01 -2.98
N GLN A 128 -1.13 1.77 -1.68
CA GLN A 128 -0.95 0.47 -1.03
C GLN A 128 -2.09 -0.53 -1.25
N HIS A 129 -1.81 -1.79 -0.91
CA HIS A 129 -2.73 -2.92 -0.97
C HIS A 129 -2.67 -3.78 0.30
N THR A 130 -3.73 -4.58 0.46
CA THR A 130 -3.86 -5.64 1.49
C THR A 130 -3.51 -5.18 2.90
N ALA A 131 -4.11 -4.06 3.31
CA ALA A 131 -4.07 -3.60 4.69
C ALA A 131 -4.91 -4.55 5.57
N TRP A 132 -4.27 -5.60 6.09
CA TRP A 132 -4.91 -6.70 6.79
C TRP A 132 -4.37 -6.88 8.21
N LEU A 133 -5.21 -7.42 9.09
CA LEU A 133 -4.78 -7.79 10.44
C LEU A 133 -4.05 -9.13 10.38
N SER A 134 -2.81 -9.15 10.86
CA SER A 134 -2.05 -10.39 11.04
C SER A 134 -2.59 -11.18 12.23
N SER A 135 -2.17 -12.44 12.35
CA SER A 135 -2.42 -13.24 13.54
C SER A 135 -1.80 -12.66 14.83
N LYS A 136 -0.88 -11.69 14.72
CA LYS A 136 -0.26 -10.97 15.85
C LYS A 136 -1.13 -9.80 16.33
N GLY A 137 -2.20 -9.47 15.61
CA GLY A 137 -3.04 -8.29 15.87
C GLY A 137 -2.40 -6.97 15.43
N THR A 138 -1.40 -7.03 14.56
CA THR A 138 -0.75 -5.90 13.88
C THR A 138 -1.32 -5.73 12.47
N LEU A 139 -1.08 -4.58 11.86
CA LEU A 139 -1.51 -4.27 10.49
C LEU A 139 -0.37 -4.55 9.52
N THR A 140 -0.53 -5.52 8.63
CA THR A 140 0.40 -5.78 7.51
C THR A 140 -0.11 -5.10 6.25
N VAL A 141 0.79 -4.52 5.46
CA VAL A 141 0.45 -3.77 4.25
C VAL A 141 1.50 -4.01 3.16
N PHE A 142 1.04 -4.22 1.93
CA PHE A 142 1.91 -4.13 0.76
C PHE A 142 1.93 -2.66 0.32
N ASP A 143 3.03 -1.97 0.56
CA ASP A 143 3.24 -0.57 0.19
C ASP A 143 3.83 -0.52 -1.21
N ASN A 144 2.97 -0.32 -2.23
CA ASN A 144 3.38 -0.27 -3.63
C ASN A 144 4.38 0.87 -3.88
N GLY A 145 4.12 2.05 -3.32
CA GLY A 145 5.09 3.16 -3.28
C GLY A 145 5.03 4.13 -4.47
N ASP A 146 4.04 4.04 -5.36
CA ASP A 146 3.80 5.14 -6.31
C ASP A 146 3.24 6.38 -5.57
N GLY A 147 3.70 7.57 -5.96
CA GLY A 147 3.36 8.82 -5.30
C GLY A 147 3.94 8.96 -3.87
N ARG A 148 5.01 8.22 -3.56
CA ARG A 148 5.70 8.30 -2.25
C ARG A 148 6.17 9.72 -1.98
N GLY A 149 5.89 10.24 -0.79
CA GLY A 149 6.15 11.64 -0.45
C GLY A 149 5.23 12.64 -1.16
N LEU A 150 4.11 12.16 -1.71
CA LEU A 150 3.14 12.95 -2.50
C LEU A 150 3.77 13.66 -3.70
N GLU A 151 4.74 13.01 -4.34
CA GLU A 151 5.43 13.48 -5.53
C GLU A 151 5.83 12.30 -6.44
N GLN A 152 6.11 12.59 -7.70
CA GLN A 152 6.88 11.68 -8.56
C GLN A 152 8.38 11.94 -8.35
N PRO A 153 9.21 10.88 -8.27
CA PRO A 153 10.65 11.06 -8.14
C PRO A 153 11.28 11.60 -9.43
N ALA A 154 12.52 12.08 -9.33
CA ALA A 154 13.25 12.62 -10.48
C ALA A 154 13.47 11.57 -11.60
N LEU A 155 13.64 10.30 -11.23
CA LEU A 155 13.75 9.18 -12.16
C LEU A 155 12.77 8.06 -11.74
N PRO A 156 12.04 7.42 -12.69
CA PRO A 156 11.12 6.34 -12.37
C PRO A 156 11.75 5.18 -11.58
N THR A 157 13.03 4.89 -11.83
CA THR A 157 13.79 3.81 -11.18
C THR A 157 14.15 4.08 -9.71
N MET A 158 13.88 5.29 -9.20
CA MET A 158 14.01 5.61 -7.77
C MET A 158 12.81 5.10 -6.95
N LYS A 159 11.76 4.59 -7.59
CA LYS A 159 10.61 3.98 -6.91
C LYS A 159 10.98 2.61 -6.33
N TYR A 160 10.33 2.25 -5.23
CA TYR A 160 10.47 0.96 -4.57
C TYR A 160 9.18 0.60 -3.83
N SER A 161 8.93 -0.69 -3.69
CA SER A 161 7.83 -1.25 -2.89
C SER A 161 8.34 -1.81 -1.58
N ARG A 162 7.45 -1.90 -0.58
CA ARG A 162 7.77 -2.51 0.72
C ARG A 162 6.69 -3.48 1.16
N PHE A 163 7.12 -4.52 1.85
CA PHE A 163 6.29 -5.19 2.84
C PHE A 163 6.49 -4.43 4.14
N VAL A 164 5.42 -4.00 4.79
CA VAL A 164 5.52 -3.23 6.03
C VAL A 164 4.48 -3.70 7.05
N GLU A 165 4.87 -3.68 8.32
CA GLU A 165 4.01 -4.00 9.44
C GLU A 165 3.97 -2.84 10.44
N TYR A 166 2.76 -2.50 10.87
CA TYR A 166 2.50 -1.47 11.86
C TYR A 166 1.82 -2.04 13.10
N LYS A 167 2.22 -1.51 14.26
CA LYS A 167 1.52 -1.67 15.53
C LYS A 167 0.78 -0.37 15.85
N ILE A 168 -0.53 -0.47 16.04
CA ILE A 168 -1.40 0.68 16.31
C ILE A 168 -1.87 0.62 17.77
N ASP A 169 -1.74 1.74 18.48
CA ASP A 169 -2.41 1.96 19.76
C ASP A 169 -3.60 2.89 19.51
N GLU A 170 -4.78 2.29 19.37
CA GLU A 170 -6.01 3.02 19.04
C GLU A 170 -6.46 3.96 20.16
N LYS A 171 -6.11 3.65 21.43
CA LYS A 171 -6.45 4.51 22.57
C LYS A 171 -5.61 5.77 22.57
N LYS A 172 -4.32 5.66 22.23
CA LYS A 172 -3.40 6.81 22.15
C LYS A 172 -3.46 7.53 20.80
N GLY A 173 -4.00 6.88 19.77
CA GLY A 173 -3.99 7.41 18.40
C GLY A 173 -2.57 7.44 17.82
N THR A 174 -1.76 6.43 18.13
CA THR A 174 -0.36 6.35 17.68
C THR A 174 -0.11 5.12 16.83
N VAL A 175 0.88 5.19 15.96
CA VAL A 175 1.32 4.11 15.08
C VAL A 175 2.83 3.95 15.13
N GLN A 176 3.30 2.72 15.23
CA GLN A 176 4.71 2.34 15.21
C GLN A 176 4.94 1.41 14.02
N GLN A 177 5.92 1.71 13.17
CA GLN A 177 6.42 0.75 12.18
C GLN A 177 7.31 -0.26 12.92
N VAL A 178 6.98 -1.55 12.84
CA VAL A 178 7.68 -2.60 13.61
C VAL A 178 8.50 -3.54 12.75
N TRP A 179 8.27 -3.53 11.44
CA TRP A 179 8.96 -4.39 10.49
C TRP A 179 8.84 -3.82 9.08
N GLU A 180 9.90 -3.95 8.27
CA GLU A 180 9.84 -3.71 6.83
C GLU A 180 10.79 -4.62 6.04
N TYR A 181 10.53 -4.75 4.73
CA TYR A 181 11.38 -5.42 3.74
C TYR A 181 11.09 -4.88 2.34
N GLY A 182 12.09 -4.89 1.44
CA GLY A 182 11.91 -4.62 0.00
C GLY A 182 12.52 -3.29 -0.48
N LYS A 183 12.64 -2.29 0.40
CA LYS A 183 13.21 -0.96 0.08
C LYS A 183 14.58 -1.06 -0.63
N GLU A 184 15.48 -1.85 -0.08
CA GLU A 184 16.85 -2.02 -0.59
C GLU A 184 16.95 -2.87 -1.87
N ARG A 185 15.83 -3.45 -2.35
CA ARG A 185 15.80 -4.20 -3.61
C ARG A 185 15.46 -3.33 -4.83
N GLY A 186 15.08 -2.07 -4.60
CA GLY A 186 14.89 -1.07 -5.66
C GLY A 186 13.85 -1.48 -6.71
N TYR A 187 14.09 -1.08 -7.96
CA TYR A 187 13.14 -1.20 -9.05
C TYR A 187 12.82 -2.65 -9.45
N ASP A 188 13.76 -3.59 -9.28
CA ASP A 188 13.56 -5.01 -9.57
C ASP A 188 12.58 -5.71 -8.60
N PHE A 189 12.19 -5.01 -7.53
CA PHE A 189 11.15 -5.45 -6.59
C PHE A 189 9.91 -4.54 -6.61
N TYR A 190 9.96 -3.46 -7.37
CA TYR A 190 8.90 -2.46 -7.40
C TYR A 190 7.67 -2.98 -8.16
N SER A 191 6.53 -3.00 -7.46
CA SER A 191 5.21 -3.31 -8.03
C SER A 191 4.31 -2.07 -7.93
N PRO A 192 4.12 -1.29 -9.01
CA PRO A 192 3.28 -0.09 -9.01
C PRO A 192 1.80 -0.33 -8.64
N ILE A 193 1.29 -1.55 -8.84
CA ILE A 193 -0.13 -1.88 -8.67
C ILE A 193 -0.32 -3.29 -8.09
N THR A 194 -1.55 -3.60 -7.71
CA THR A 194 -1.97 -4.93 -7.24
C THR A 194 -1.14 -5.41 -6.05
N SER A 195 -0.76 -6.68 -5.99
CA SER A 195 0.13 -7.26 -4.98
C SER A 195 -0.57 -7.56 -3.64
N VAL A 196 0.13 -8.34 -2.79
CA VAL A 196 -0.35 -8.78 -1.48
C VAL A 196 0.81 -9.09 -0.54
N VAL A 197 0.60 -8.87 0.75
CA VAL A 197 1.45 -9.36 1.84
C VAL A 197 0.58 -9.97 2.94
N GLU A 198 1.03 -11.05 3.56
CA GLU A 198 0.36 -11.68 4.69
C GLU A 198 1.37 -12.41 5.59
N TYR A 199 1.29 -12.20 6.90
CA TYR A 199 2.15 -12.89 7.86
C TYR A 199 1.72 -14.34 8.10
N GLN A 200 2.67 -15.26 8.01
CA GLN A 200 2.48 -16.71 8.16
C GLN A 200 3.04 -17.18 9.50
N LYS A 201 2.14 -17.48 10.44
CA LYS A 201 2.49 -17.82 11.82
C LYS A 201 3.18 -19.18 11.97
N ASP A 202 2.87 -20.13 11.10
CA ASP A 202 3.36 -21.51 11.19
C ASP A 202 4.88 -21.62 11.03
N ARG A 203 5.50 -20.69 10.27
CA ARG A 203 6.95 -20.67 10.00
C ARG A 203 7.64 -19.35 10.38
N ASP A 204 6.89 -18.41 10.97
CA ASP A 204 7.37 -17.05 11.25
C ASP A 204 7.94 -16.36 10.02
N THR A 205 7.19 -16.40 8.91
CA THR A 205 7.56 -15.75 7.64
C THR A 205 6.57 -14.65 7.27
N MET A 206 7.02 -13.69 6.48
CA MET A 206 6.17 -12.76 5.74
C MET A 206 6.02 -13.29 4.32
N PHE A 207 4.83 -13.78 3.98
CA PHE A 207 4.49 -14.10 2.60
C PHE A 207 4.18 -12.81 1.86
N GLY A 208 4.66 -12.71 0.61
CA GLY A 208 4.29 -11.63 -0.27
C GLY A 208 4.26 -12.06 -1.73
N PHE A 209 3.52 -11.29 -2.51
CA PHE A 209 3.47 -11.42 -3.96
C PHE A 209 3.48 -10.03 -4.58
N GLY A 210 4.56 -9.69 -5.27
CA GLY A 210 4.65 -8.49 -6.10
C GLY A 210 4.07 -8.78 -7.49
N GLY A 211 2.91 -8.22 -7.81
CA GLY A 211 2.12 -8.61 -8.98
C GLY A 211 2.43 -7.87 -10.28
N SER A 212 3.30 -6.85 -10.24
CA SER A 212 3.46 -5.94 -11.37
C SER A 212 4.89 -5.46 -11.57
N ILE A 213 5.89 -6.29 -11.24
CA ILE A 213 7.30 -5.97 -11.46
C ILE A 213 7.56 -5.88 -12.96
N ASN A 214 8.35 -4.88 -13.39
CA ASN A 214 8.66 -4.58 -14.80
C ASN A 214 7.42 -4.31 -15.66
N LEU A 215 6.32 -3.83 -15.07
CA LEU A 215 5.09 -3.53 -15.80
C LEU A 215 5.31 -2.53 -16.94
N PHE A 216 6.23 -1.57 -16.78
CA PHE A 216 6.50 -0.52 -17.75
C PHE A 216 7.60 -0.89 -18.77
N ASP A 217 8.19 -2.09 -18.69
CA ASP A 217 9.15 -2.56 -19.68
C ASP A 217 8.41 -2.99 -20.95
N VAL A 218 8.25 -2.05 -21.89
CA VAL A 218 7.42 -2.23 -23.08
C VAL A 218 7.87 -3.46 -23.88
N GLY A 219 6.92 -4.36 -24.17
CA GLY A 219 7.18 -5.58 -24.92
C GLY A 219 7.77 -6.73 -24.11
N LYS A 220 7.96 -6.56 -22.79
CA LYS A 220 8.42 -7.62 -21.88
C LYS A 220 7.26 -8.20 -21.05
N PRO A 221 7.32 -9.49 -20.67
CA PRO A 221 6.38 -10.05 -19.72
C PRO A 221 6.50 -9.35 -18.37
N THR A 222 5.37 -9.15 -17.70
CA THR A 222 5.32 -8.63 -16.34
C THR A 222 5.60 -9.77 -15.36
N VAL A 223 6.39 -9.47 -14.33
CA VAL A 223 6.83 -10.45 -13.34
C VAL A 223 5.91 -10.41 -12.12
N GLY A 224 5.34 -11.57 -11.79
CA GLY A 224 4.68 -11.87 -10.53
C GLY A 224 5.66 -12.59 -9.61
N LYS A 225 6.20 -11.92 -8.60
CA LYS A 225 7.23 -12.48 -7.72
C LYS A 225 6.62 -12.93 -6.39
N LEU A 226 6.64 -14.24 -6.13
CA LEU A 226 6.27 -14.86 -4.86
C LEU A 226 7.47 -14.83 -3.93
N ASN A 227 7.25 -14.44 -2.67
CA ASN A 227 8.25 -14.46 -1.63
C ASN A 227 7.73 -15.04 -0.32
N GLU A 228 8.58 -15.80 0.37
CA GLU A 228 8.49 -15.96 1.82
C GLU A 228 9.79 -15.44 2.44
N ILE A 229 9.67 -14.42 3.30
CA ILE A 229 10.79 -13.77 3.96
C ILE A 229 10.77 -14.15 5.43
N ASP A 230 11.88 -14.65 5.96
CA ASP A 230 12.02 -14.90 7.39
C ASP A 230 11.77 -13.62 8.19
N TYR A 231 10.82 -13.65 9.11
CA TYR A 231 10.40 -12.45 9.82
C TYR A 231 11.54 -11.89 10.69
N LYS A 232 12.34 -12.77 11.30
CA LYS A 232 13.43 -12.41 12.20
C LYS A 232 14.68 -11.99 11.43
N THR A 233 15.16 -12.81 10.52
CA THR A 233 16.46 -12.64 9.86
C THR A 233 16.39 -11.84 8.56
N LYS A 234 15.19 -11.64 7.99
CA LYS A 234 14.96 -11.07 6.66
C LYS A 234 15.54 -11.92 5.50
N GLU A 235 15.95 -13.14 5.79
CA GLU A 235 16.46 -14.07 4.79
C GLU A 235 15.32 -14.51 3.86
N VAL A 236 15.60 -14.55 2.56
CA VAL A 236 14.66 -15.06 1.57
C VAL A 236 14.61 -16.59 1.69
N LYS A 237 13.45 -17.13 2.11
CA LYS A 237 13.21 -18.57 2.23
C LYS A 237 12.64 -19.17 0.95
N VAL A 238 11.81 -18.40 0.26
CA VAL A 238 11.24 -18.74 -1.04
C VAL A 238 11.28 -17.48 -1.93
N GLU A 239 11.71 -17.66 -3.17
CA GLU A 239 11.51 -16.68 -4.25
C GLU A 239 11.18 -17.44 -5.54
N ILE A 240 10.03 -17.13 -6.15
CA ILE A 240 9.56 -17.77 -7.38
C ILE A 240 8.94 -16.70 -8.27
N ASP A 241 9.35 -16.65 -9.54
CA ASP A 241 8.83 -15.70 -10.51
C ASP A 241 7.83 -16.37 -11.46
N VAL A 242 6.69 -15.71 -11.66
CA VAL A 242 5.67 -16.04 -12.64
C VAL A 242 5.70 -14.96 -13.72
N LEU A 243 6.07 -15.34 -14.94
CA LEU A 243 6.05 -14.44 -16.08
C LEU A 243 4.65 -14.46 -16.72
N SER A 244 4.10 -13.28 -17.03
CA SER A 244 2.85 -13.21 -17.77
C SER A 244 2.99 -13.81 -19.18
N ASP A 245 1.91 -14.38 -19.71
CA ASP A 245 1.86 -14.97 -21.06
C ASP A 245 1.89 -13.92 -22.17
N LYS A 246 1.55 -12.66 -21.83
CA LYS A 246 1.61 -11.51 -22.74
C LYS A 246 2.44 -10.37 -22.14
N PRO A 247 3.08 -9.55 -22.99
CA PRO A 247 3.77 -8.35 -22.54
C PRO A 247 2.89 -7.41 -21.72
N ASN A 248 3.48 -6.76 -20.72
CA ASN A 248 2.87 -5.70 -19.91
C ASN A 248 1.50 -6.08 -19.28
N GLN A 249 1.27 -7.39 -19.05
CA GLN A 249 0.04 -7.91 -18.45
C GLN A 249 0.24 -8.18 -16.96
N THR A 250 -0.27 -7.29 -16.11
CA THR A 250 -0.17 -7.42 -14.64
C THR A 250 -0.79 -8.72 -14.12
N HIS A 251 -0.21 -9.24 -13.04
CA HIS A 251 -0.87 -10.20 -12.16
C HIS A 251 -1.71 -9.44 -11.12
N TYR A 252 -2.50 -10.13 -10.29
CA TYR A 252 -3.28 -9.50 -9.22
C TYR A 252 -2.76 -9.85 -7.82
N ARG A 253 -2.96 -11.10 -7.39
CA ARG A 253 -2.55 -11.62 -6.07
C ARG A 253 -2.21 -13.10 -6.16
N ALA A 254 -1.56 -13.59 -5.11
CA ALA A 254 -1.42 -15.01 -4.83
C ALA A 254 -1.80 -15.31 -3.37
N LEU A 255 -2.03 -16.59 -3.06
CA LEU A 255 -2.32 -17.05 -1.69
C LEU A 255 -1.40 -18.21 -1.36
N LEU A 256 -0.94 -18.27 -0.12
CA LEU A 256 -0.30 -19.46 0.42
C LEU A 256 -1.40 -20.42 0.89
N VAL A 257 -1.57 -21.53 0.15
CA VAL A 257 -2.65 -22.49 0.42
C VAL A 257 -2.12 -23.70 1.20
N HIS A 258 -2.94 -24.21 2.13
CA HIS A 258 -2.61 -25.38 2.93
C HIS A 258 -3.51 -26.57 2.54
N PRO A 259 -2.96 -27.61 1.88
CA PRO A 259 -3.76 -28.79 1.48
C PRO A 259 -4.54 -29.44 2.63
N THR A 260 -3.99 -29.40 3.85
CA THR A 260 -4.62 -29.92 5.07
C THR A 260 -5.91 -29.20 5.48
N GLN A 261 -6.21 -28.03 4.90
CA GLN A 261 -7.42 -27.26 5.18
C GLN A 261 -8.43 -27.27 4.02
N MET A 262 -8.10 -27.89 2.88
CA MET A 262 -8.94 -27.85 1.68
C MET A 262 -10.20 -28.71 1.81
N PHE A 263 -10.11 -29.83 2.53
CA PHE A 263 -11.21 -30.77 2.74
C PHE A 263 -11.37 -31.00 4.25
N LYS A 264 -12.42 -30.41 4.82
CA LYS A 264 -12.76 -30.51 6.25
C LYS A 264 -13.68 -31.69 6.53
#